data_AF-A0A7J7D334-F1
#
_entry.id   AF-A0A7J7D334-F1
#
_cell.length_a   1.000
_cell.length_b   1.000
_cell.length_c   1.000
_cell.angle_alpha   90.00
_cell.angle_beta   90.00
_cell.angle_gamma   90.00
#
_symmetry.space_group_name_H-M   'P 1'
#
loop_
_entity.id
_entity.type
_entity.pdbx_description
1 polymer ?
#
loop_
_entity_poly.entity_id
_entity_poly.type
_entity_poly.pdbx_seq_one_letter_code
_entity_poly.pdbx_strand_id
1 'polypeptide(L)'
;MASSTLICDTEAWKDLKDHLDDIKKTHLRDLMSDTGRCQSMMVEFDGMLLDYSRQRATLDTINKLYKLAEAASLKEKIHRMFNGERINSTENRSVLHVALRASRDAVIQSDGKNVVPDVWNVLDKIKEFSERVRSGAWVGATGKALKDVVAIGIGGSFLGPLFVHTALQTDPEAAKWAKGRQLRFLANVDPIDVARNITGLYPETTLVVVVSKTFTTAETMLNARTLREWISAALGPSAVAKHMVAVSTNLTLVEKFGIDPNNAFAFWDWVGGRYSVCSAVGVLPLSLQYGFSVVEKFLKGASSIDQHFYSAPFEKNIPVLLGLLSVWNVSFLGYPARAILPYSQALEKFAPHIQQACQLMESNGKGVSIDGVPLPFETGEIDFGEPGTNGQHSFYQLIHQGRVIPCDFIGIAKSQQPVYLKGEVVSNHDELMSNFFAQPDALAYGKVTFILSLLIFPGVD
;
A
#
# COMPACT_ATOMS: atom_id res chain seq x y z
N MET A 1 21.78 7.60 -32.83
CA MET A 1 20.77 7.42 -31.76
C MET A 1 20.02 6.15 -32.10
N ALA A 2 20.23 5.07 -31.35
CA ALA A 2 19.44 3.85 -31.57
C ALA A 2 17.97 4.20 -31.27
N SER A 3 17.07 3.93 -32.20
CA SER A 3 15.63 3.95 -31.93
C SER A 3 15.40 3.05 -30.72
N SER A 4 15.06 3.62 -29.56
CA SER A 4 14.72 2.82 -28.38
C SER A 4 13.42 2.07 -28.71
N THR A 5 13.53 0.82 -29.11
CA THR A 5 12.37 -0.04 -29.38
C THR A 5 11.47 -0.04 -28.15
N LEU A 6 10.24 0.46 -28.30
CA LEU A 6 9.29 0.48 -27.20
C LEU A 6 8.74 -0.93 -26.98
N ILE A 7 8.22 -1.19 -25.79
CA ILE A 7 7.60 -2.49 -25.49
C ILE A 7 6.45 -2.80 -26.46
N CYS A 8 5.74 -1.77 -26.94
CA CYS A 8 4.66 -1.90 -27.91
C CYS A 8 5.10 -2.34 -29.31
N ASP A 9 6.40 -2.25 -29.62
CA ASP A 9 6.95 -2.65 -30.92
C ASP A 9 7.37 -4.13 -30.95
N THR A 10 7.49 -4.75 -29.76
CA THR A 10 7.90 -6.15 -29.61
C THR A 10 6.88 -7.13 -30.17
N GLU A 11 7.36 -8.30 -30.60
CA GLU A 11 6.49 -9.37 -31.10
C GLU A 11 5.53 -9.87 -30.02
N ALA A 12 5.97 -10.00 -28.77
CA ALA A 12 5.12 -10.40 -27.64
C ALA A 12 3.93 -9.45 -27.43
N TRP A 13 4.11 -8.15 -27.62
CA TRP A 13 3.02 -7.18 -27.53
C TRP A 13 2.04 -7.29 -28.70
N LYS A 14 2.55 -7.50 -29.92
CA LYS A 14 1.71 -7.73 -31.11
C LYS A 14 0.91 -9.01 -30.99
N ASP A 15 1.52 -10.09 -30.51
CA ASP A 15 0.88 -11.38 -30.25
C ASP A 15 -0.28 -11.25 -29.24
N LEU A 16 -0.09 -10.47 -28.16
CA LEU A 16 -1.18 -10.17 -27.21
C LEU A 16 -2.29 -9.30 -27.82
N LYS A 17 -1.95 -8.35 -28.70
CA LYS A 17 -2.95 -7.55 -29.43
C LYS A 17 -3.79 -8.41 -30.37
N ASP A 18 -3.18 -9.34 -31.08
CA ASP A 18 -3.87 -10.24 -31.99
C ASP A 18 -4.75 -11.24 -31.21
N HIS A 19 -4.24 -11.74 -30.07
CA HIS A 19 -4.97 -12.62 -29.15
C HIS A 19 -6.25 -12.00 -28.58
N LEU A 20 -6.33 -10.66 -28.55
CA LEU A 20 -7.50 -9.95 -28.04
C LEU A 20 -8.78 -10.30 -28.82
N ASP A 21 -8.68 -10.54 -30.12
CA ASP A 21 -9.84 -10.85 -30.96
C ASP A 21 -10.45 -12.20 -30.64
N ASP A 22 -9.66 -13.16 -30.15
CA ASP A 22 -10.17 -14.42 -29.63
C ASP A 22 -10.76 -14.27 -28.25
N ILE A 23 -10.11 -13.49 -27.36
CA ILE A 23 -10.65 -13.24 -26.03
C ILE A 23 -11.98 -12.46 -26.06
N LYS A 24 -12.16 -11.52 -27.00
CA LYS A 24 -13.43 -10.79 -27.17
C LYS A 24 -14.62 -11.70 -27.50
N LYS A 25 -14.38 -12.89 -28.08
CA LYS A 25 -15.43 -13.88 -28.38
C LYS A 25 -15.83 -14.71 -27.16
N THR A 26 -15.07 -14.65 -26.08
CA THR A 26 -15.30 -15.44 -24.86
C THR A 26 -16.00 -14.62 -23.79
N HIS A 27 -16.96 -15.23 -23.09
CA HIS A 27 -17.54 -14.67 -21.88
C HIS A 27 -16.92 -15.33 -20.65
N LEU A 28 -16.77 -14.57 -19.56
CA LEU A 28 -16.13 -15.08 -18.34
C LEU A 28 -16.87 -16.31 -17.76
N ARG A 29 -18.21 -16.33 -17.79
CA ARG A 29 -19.03 -17.53 -17.49
C ARG A 29 -18.57 -18.83 -18.18
N ASP A 30 -18.14 -18.76 -19.45
CA ASP A 30 -17.72 -19.95 -20.20
C ASP A 30 -16.34 -20.40 -19.69
N LEU A 31 -15.46 -19.43 -19.45
CA LEU A 31 -14.14 -19.66 -18.86
C LEU A 31 -14.22 -20.21 -17.42
N MET A 32 -15.25 -19.82 -16.66
CA MET A 32 -15.50 -20.31 -15.31
C MET A 32 -16.07 -21.74 -15.28
N SER A 33 -16.64 -22.21 -16.39
CA SER A 33 -17.11 -23.61 -16.51
C SER A 33 -15.96 -24.61 -16.65
N ASP A 34 -14.78 -24.16 -17.07
CA ASP A 34 -13.56 -24.95 -17.09
C ASP A 34 -12.93 -25.01 -15.70
N THR A 35 -13.24 -26.08 -14.96
CA THR A 35 -12.72 -26.30 -13.60
C THR A 35 -11.20 -26.47 -13.56
N GLY A 36 -10.60 -27.05 -14.62
CA GLY A 36 -9.15 -27.26 -14.69
C GLY A 36 -8.40 -25.94 -14.85
N ARG A 37 -8.92 -25.04 -15.70
CA ARG A 37 -8.46 -23.65 -15.78
C ARG A 37 -8.59 -22.94 -14.43
N CYS A 38 -9.75 -23.02 -13.78
CA CYS A 38 -9.97 -22.31 -12.52
C CYS A 38 -8.99 -22.75 -11.43
N GLN A 39 -8.74 -24.06 -11.31
CA GLN A 39 -7.77 -24.61 -10.34
C GLN A 39 -6.32 -24.21 -10.64
N SER A 40 -5.96 -24.07 -11.92
CA SER A 40 -4.61 -23.64 -12.33
C SER A 40 -4.39 -22.13 -12.22
N MET A 41 -5.47 -21.35 -12.02
CA MET A 41 -5.42 -19.89 -11.81
C MET A 41 -5.54 -19.51 -10.32
N MET A 42 -4.92 -20.32 -9.47
CA MET A 42 -4.80 -20.11 -8.04
C MET A 42 -3.34 -20.23 -7.60
N VAL A 43 -2.85 -19.26 -6.83
CA VAL A 43 -1.49 -19.27 -6.29
C VAL A 43 -1.54 -19.00 -4.80
N GLU A 44 -0.85 -19.83 -4.04
CA GLU A 44 -0.72 -19.69 -2.59
C GLU A 44 0.70 -19.28 -2.19
N PHE A 45 0.80 -18.35 -1.25
CA PHE A 45 2.06 -17.97 -0.63
C PHE A 45 1.81 -17.42 0.77
N ASP A 46 2.53 -17.93 1.77
CA ASP A 46 2.53 -17.42 3.16
C ASP A 46 1.12 -17.21 3.77
N GLY A 47 0.22 -18.16 3.53
CA GLY A 47 -1.16 -18.10 4.02
C GLY A 47 -2.10 -17.18 3.23
N MET A 48 -1.64 -16.58 2.13
CA MET A 48 -2.45 -15.85 1.16
C MET A 48 -2.80 -16.75 -0.04
N LEU A 49 -4.04 -16.69 -0.49
CA LEU A 49 -4.51 -17.31 -1.72
C LEU A 49 -4.90 -16.21 -2.70
N LEU A 50 -4.22 -16.17 -3.85
CA LEU A 50 -4.61 -15.35 -5.00
C LEU A 50 -5.43 -16.22 -5.95
N ASP A 51 -6.73 -15.96 -6.04
CA ASP A 51 -7.61 -16.48 -7.10
C ASP A 51 -7.75 -15.41 -8.19
N TYR A 52 -7.18 -15.67 -9.36
CA TYR A 52 -7.29 -14.81 -10.53
C TYR A 52 -8.09 -15.46 -11.68
N SER A 53 -8.82 -16.55 -11.38
CA SER A 53 -9.66 -17.29 -12.35
C SER A 53 -10.78 -16.43 -12.97
N ARG A 54 -11.21 -15.38 -12.26
CA ARG A 54 -12.23 -14.41 -12.72
C ARG A 54 -11.66 -13.28 -13.59
N GLN A 55 -10.44 -13.43 -14.10
CA GLN A 55 -9.89 -12.58 -15.14
C GLN A 55 -10.35 -13.06 -16.52
N ARG A 56 -10.60 -12.12 -17.45
CA ARG A 56 -10.91 -12.44 -18.86
C ARG A 56 -9.63 -12.83 -19.61
N ALA A 57 -9.07 -13.98 -19.23
CA ALA A 57 -7.81 -14.53 -19.69
C ALA A 57 -7.86 -16.07 -19.69
N THR A 58 -7.26 -16.68 -20.71
CA THR A 58 -7.01 -18.14 -20.78
C THR A 58 -5.59 -18.45 -20.31
N LEU A 59 -5.25 -19.72 -20.11
CA LEU A 59 -3.87 -20.11 -19.81
C LEU A 59 -2.89 -19.70 -20.92
N ASP A 60 -3.35 -19.67 -22.17
CA ASP A 60 -2.57 -19.15 -23.29
C ASP A 60 -2.35 -17.63 -23.18
N THR A 61 -3.37 -16.85 -22.77
CA THR A 61 -3.19 -15.42 -22.45
C THR A 61 -2.11 -15.23 -21.39
N ILE A 62 -2.16 -16.03 -20.32
CA ILE A 62 -1.20 -15.95 -19.21
C ILE A 62 0.23 -16.27 -19.69
N ASN A 63 0.40 -17.30 -20.52
CA ASN A 63 1.69 -17.64 -21.12
C ASN A 63 2.23 -16.53 -22.02
N LYS A 64 1.36 -15.87 -22.82
CA LYS A 64 1.75 -14.71 -23.64
C LYS A 64 2.16 -13.52 -22.77
N LEU A 65 1.51 -13.31 -21.62
CA LEU A 65 1.91 -12.28 -20.65
C LEU A 65 3.29 -12.58 -20.05
N TYR A 66 3.63 -13.83 -19.76
CA TYR A 66 4.99 -14.18 -19.32
C TYR A 66 6.04 -13.87 -20.40
N LYS A 67 5.75 -14.19 -21.67
CA LYS A 67 6.63 -13.81 -22.79
C LYS A 67 6.79 -12.30 -22.90
N LEU A 68 5.74 -11.52 -22.61
CA LEU A 68 5.84 -10.06 -22.54
C LEU A 68 6.75 -9.60 -21.40
N ALA A 69 6.65 -10.23 -20.22
CA ALA A 69 7.53 -9.94 -19.09
C ALA A 69 9.01 -10.26 -19.38
N GLU A 70 9.26 -11.37 -20.10
CA GLU A 70 10.59 -11.74 -20.60
C GLU A 70 11.12 -10.74 -21.62
N ALA A 71 10.31 -10.36 -22.61
CA ALA A 71 10.66 -9.34 -23.60
C ALA A 71 10.94 -7.97 -22.96
N ALA A 72 10.28 -7.66 -21.84
CA ALA A 72 10.53 -6.47 -21.04
C ALA A 72 11.75 -6.58 -20.10
N SER A 73 12.43 -7.73 -20.06
CA SER A 73 13.54 -8.05 -19.15
C SER A 73 13.18 -7.79 -17.68
N LEU A 74 11.98 -8.24 -17.27
CA LEU A 74 11.44 -7.95 -15.95
C LEU A 74 12.33 -8.55 -14.85
N LYS A 75 12.82 -9.78 -15.02
CA LYS A 75 13.65 -10.46 -14.01
C LYS A 75 14.97 -9.71 -13.78
N GLU A 76 15.60 -9.24 -14.85
CA GLU A 76 16.80 -8.43 -14.80
C GLU A 76 16.50 -7.12 -14.08
N LYS A 77 15.41 -6.42 -14.40
CA LYS A 77 15.02 -5.17 -13.72
C LYS A 77 14.79 -5.38 -12.21
N ILE A 78 14.18 -6.50 -11.81
CA ILE A 78 14.03 -6.88 -10.40
C ILE A 78 15.41 -7.07 -9.77
N HIS A 79 16.30 -7.85 -10.39
CA HIS A 79 17.66 -8.03 -9.86
C HIS A 79 18.42 -6.72 -9.71
N ARG A 80 18.34 -5.82 -10.72
CA ARG A 80 18.97 -4.49 -10.67
C ARG A 80 18.44 -3.66 -9.50
N MET A 81 17.13 -3.72 -9.23
CA MET A 81 16.52 -3.06 -8.07
C MET A 81 17.10 -3.60 -6.76
N PHE A 82 17.09 -4.92 -6.57
CA PHE A 82 17.57 -5.56 -5.33
C PHE A 82 19.08 -5.41 -5.12
N ASN A 83 19.86 -5.32 -6.20
CA ASN A 83 21.30 -5.05 -6.14
C ASN A 83 21.63 -3.56 -5.92
N GLY A 84 20.62 -2.69 -5.82
CA GLY A 84 20.78 -1.27 -5.54
C GLY A 84 21.36 -0.46 -6.67
N GLU A 85 21.21 -0.91 -7.91
CA GLU A 85 21.53 -0.11 -9.07
C GLU A 85 20.65 1.14 -9.16
N ARG A 86 21.16 2.15 -9.86
CA ARG A 86 20.48 3.44 -10.05
C ARG A 86 19.40 3.33 -11.14
N ILE A 87 18.35 2.57 -10.85
CA ILE A 87 17.25 2.30 -11.80
C ILE A 87 16.30 3.50 -11.97
N ASN A 88 16.30 4.45 -11.03
CA ASN A 88 15.65 5.74 -11.25
C ASN A 88 16.63 6.63 -12.03
N SER A 89 16.61 6.47 -13.35
CA SER A 89 17.52 7.16 -14.27
C SER A 89 17.33 8.68 -14.27
N THR A 90 16.09 9.15 -14.17
CA THR A 90 15.76 10.59 -14.23
C THR A 90 16.33 11.41 -13.08
N GLU A 91 16.43 10.81 -11.88
CA GLU A 91 17.06 11.44 -10.72
C GLU A 91 18.44 10.85 -10.40
N ASN A 92 18.89 9.86 -11.18
CA ASN A 92 20.12 9.10 -10.97
C ASN A 92 20.24 8.51 -9.54
N ARG A 93 19.20 7.80 -9.09
CA ARG A 93 19.08 7.23 -7.73
C ARG A 93 18.79 5.73 -7.74
N SER A 94 19.24 5.06 -6.69
CA SER A 94 18.81 3.70 -6.37
C SER A 94 17.38 3.68 -5.82
N VAL A 95 16.71 2.52 -5.90
CA VAL A 95 15.35 2.30 -5.38
C VAL A 95 15.37 1.10 -4.45
N LEU A 96 15.55 1.35 -3.15
CA LEU A 96 15.98 0.32 -2.20
C LEU A 96 15.07 0.16 -0.98
N HIS A 97 13.78 0.45 -1.11
CA HIS A 97 12.81 0.28 -0.01
C HIS A 97 12.77 -1.15 0.57
N VAL A 98 13.17 -2.17 -0.19
CA VAL A 98 13.36 -3.56 0.28
C VAL A 98 14.48 -3.68 1.34
N ALA A 99 15.49 -2.81 1.32
CA ALA A 99 16.56 -2.81 2.30
C ALA A 99 16.09 -2.43 3.71
N LEU A 100 14.96 -1.70 3.81
CA LEU A 100 14.38 -1.26 5.09
C LEU A 100 13.87 -2.40 5.97
N ARG A 101 13.64 -3.57 5.37
CA ARG A 101 13.09 -4.78 5.99
C ARG A 101 13.90 -6.03 5.65
N ALA A 102 15.10 -5.85 5.12
CA ALA A 102 16.03 -6.95 4.90
C ALA A 102 16.55 -7.51 6.23
N SER A 103 16.99 -8.76 6.23
CA SER A 103 17.62 -9.36 7.40
C SER A 103 18.92 -8.62 7.76
N ARG A 104 19.36 -8.72 9.03
CA ARG A 104 20.57 -8.03 9.53
C ARG A 104 21.84 -8.40 8.77
N ASP A 105 21.89 -9.63 8.29
CA ASP A 105 23.00 -10.25 7.57
C ASP A 105 22.95 -10.03 6.04
N ALA A 106 21.87 -9.43 5.53
CA ALA A 106 21.75 -9.13 4.11
C ALA A 106 22.81 -8.10 3.65
N VAL A 107 23.27 -8.27 2.42
CA VAL A 107 24.20 -7.35 1.77
C VAL A 107 23.51 -6.72 0.57
N ILE A 108 23.16 -5.45 0.70
CA ILE A 108 22.53 -4.65 -0.37
C ILE A 108 23.39 -3.42 -0.57
N GLN A 109 23.99 -3.28 -1.75
CA GLN A 109 24.93 -2.22 -2.03
C GLN A 109 24.25 -1.03 -2.71
N SER A 110 24.55 0.18 -2.24
CA SER A 110 24.24 1.42 -2.94
C SER A 110 25.53 2.23 -3.01
N ASP A 111 25.97 2.59 -4.21
CA ASP A 111 27.23 3.32 -4.43
C ASP A 111 28.46 2.67 -3.75
N GLY A 112 28.53 1.34 -3.80
CA GLY A 112 29.64 0.56 -3.22
C GLY A 112 29.59 0.40 -1.70
N LYS A 113 28.57 0.92 -1.00
CA LYS A 113 28.37 0.77 0.45
C LYS A 113 27.19 -0.16 0.75
N ASN A 114 27.37 -1.11 1.67
CA ASN A 114 26.24 -1.87 2.21
C ASN A 114 25.35 -0.94 3.06
N VAL A 115 24.08 -0.79 2.68
CA VAL A 115 23.13 0.10 3.36
C VAL A 115 22.42 -0.56 4.54
N VAL A 116 22.40 -1.90 4.60
CA VAL A 116 21.67 -2.66 5.62
C VAL A 116 22.13 -2.35 7.06
N PRO A 117 23.43 -2.20 7.37
CA PRO A 117 23.86 -1.80 8.72
C PRO A 117 23.33 -0.42 9.14
N ASP A 118 23.30 0.55 8.22
CA ASP A 118 22.76 1.88 8.53
C ASP A 118 21.25 1.82 8.80
N VAL A 119 20.53 0.95 8.07
CA VAL A 119 19.11 0.66 8.33
C VAL A 119 18.89 0.14 9.74
N TRP A 120 19.62 -0.91 10.12
CA TRP A 120 19.47 -1.52 11.43
C TRP A 120 19.91 -0.61 12.57
N ASN A 121 20.92 0.24 12.38
CA ASN A 121 21.27 1.28 13.36
C ASN A 121 20.09 2.22 13.66
N VAL A 122 19.33 2.63 12.63
CA VAL A 122 18.13 3.46 12.83
C VAL A 122 17.00 2.65 13.48
N LEU A 123 16.78 1.40 13.05
CA LEU A 123 15.75 0.54 13.65
C LEU A 123 16.01 0.26 15.13
N ASP A 124 17.27 -0.02 15.50
CA ASP A 124 17.70 -0.23 16.89
C ASP A 124 17.53 1.04 17.72
N LYS A 125 17.90 2.19 17.17
CA LYS A 125 17.64 3.50 17.80
C LYS A 125 16.14 3.74 18.01
N ILE A 126 15.28 3.39 17.05
CA ILE A 126 13.82 3.50 17.19
C ILE A 126 13.30 2.55 18.27
N LYS A 127 13.80 1.31 18.29
CA LYS A 127 13.46 0.32 19.31
C LYS A 127 13.75 0.88 20.71
N GLU A 128 15.00 1.27 20.95
CA GLU A 128 15.43 1.84 22.24
C GLU A 128 14.64 3.09 22.62
N PHE A 129 14.47 4.03 21.70
CA PHE A 129 13.73 5.25 21.96
C PHE A 129 12.26 4.96 22.28
N SER A 130 11.61 4.13 21.46
CA SER A 130 10.21 3.78 21.67
C SER A 130 10.03 3.12 23.03
N GLU A 131 10.85 2.12 23.40
CA GLU A 131 10.83 1.44 24.68
C GLU A 131 11.00 2.39 25.87
N ARG A 132 11.92 3.36 25.79
CA ARG A 132 12.10 4.40 26.81
C ARG A 132 10.85 5.27 26.99
N VAL A 133 10.21 5.67 25.89
CA VAL A 133 8.95 6.43 25.95
C VAL A 133 7.82 5.58 26.53
N ARG A 134 7.68 4.31 26.12
CA ARG A 134 6.56 3.46 26.59
C ARG A 134 6.70 3.06 28.07
N SER A 135 7.93 2.85 28.53
CA SER A 135 8.24 2.50 29.92
C SER A 135 8.15 3.68 30.89
N GLY A 136 8.12 4.92 30.38
CA GLY A 136 8.16 6.13 31.19
C GLY A 136 9.58 6.54 31.62
N ALA A 137 10.63 5.87 31.11
CA ALA A 137 12.01 6.32 31.30
C ALA A 137 12.32 7.63 30.55
N TRP A 138 11.58 7.89 29.46
CA TRP A 138 11.52 9.20 28.81
C TRP A 138 10.24 9.93 29.22
N VAL A 139 10.42 11.09 29.86
CA VAL A 139 9.34 11.92 30.37
C VAL A 139 9.34 13.30 29.71
N GLY A 140 8.16 13.94 29.68
CA GLY A 140 8.01 15.30 29.22
C GLY A 140 8.71 16.32 30.11
N ALA A 141 8.58 17.61 29.76
CA ALA A 141 9.15 18.72 30.51
C ALA A 141 8.70 18.76 31.97
N THR A 142 7.50 18.29 32.27
CA THR A 142 6.90 18.25 33.62
C THR A 142 7.17 16.95 34.38
N GLY A 143 7.90 16.01 33.79
CA GLY A 143 8.13 14.68 34.38
C GLY A 143 7.01 13.67 34.15
N LYS A 144 5.94 14.04 33.45
CA LYS A 144 4.84 13.11 33.08
C LYS A 144 5.24 12.23 31.88
N ALA A 145 4.69 11.02 31.85
CA ALA A 145 4.88 10.10 30.73
C ALA A 145 4.16 10.59 29.46
N LEU A 146 4.81 10.43 28.30
CA LEU A 146 4.26 10.84 27.00
C LEU A 146 3.37 9.72 26.42
N LYS A 147 2.06 9.92 26.52
CA LYS A 147 1.04 8.93 26.13
C LYS A 147 0.43 9.24 24.76
N ASP A 148 0.41 10.51 24.39
CA ASP A 148 -0.20 10.99 23.17
C ASP A 148 0.90 11.30 22.15
N VAL A 149 0.70 10.89 20.90
CA VAL A 149 1.64 11.10 19.81
C VAL A 149 0.92 11.78 18.65
N VAL A 150 1.46 12.88 18.15
CA VAL A 150 0.99 13.54 16.94
C VAL A 150 2.09 13.45 15.88
N ALA A 151 1.86 12.63 14.87
CA ALA A 151 2.75 12.51 13.72
C ALA A 151 2.34 13.52 12.64
N ILE A 152 3.25 14.44 12.31
CA ILE A 152 3.04 15.45 11.27
C ILE A 152 3.72 15.00 9.99
N GLY A 153 2.97 14.93 8.90
CA GLY A 153 3.50 14.60 7.58
C GLY A 153 2.41 14.64 6.54
N ILE A 154 2.77 14.83 5.28
CA ILE A 154 1.82 14.83 4.16
C ILE A 154 2.23 13.80 3.12
N GLY A 155 1.25 13.27 2.38
CA GLY A 155 1.49 12.28 1.34
C GLY A 155 2.09 10.98 1.87
N GLY A 156 3.20 10.53 1.28
CA GLY A 156 3.88 9.29 1.67
C GLY A 156 4.39 9.27 3.11
N SER A 157 4.61 10.45 3.71
CA SER A 157 4.94 10.60 5.13
C SER A 157 3.75 10.37 6.08
N PHE A 158 2.54 10.17 5.54
CA PHE A 158 1.28 10.07 6.28
C PHE A 158 0.46 8.83 5.89
N LEU A 159 0.18 8.61 4.60
CA LEU A 159 -0.82 7.62 4.19
C LEU A 159 -0.43 6.18 4.55
N GLY A 160 0.84 5.80 4.38
CA GLY A 160 1.31 4.47 4.77
C GLY A 160 1.24 4.24 6.28
N PRO A 161 1.85 5.11 7.10
CA PRO A 161 1.71 5.03 8.55
C PRO A 161 0.26 5.03 9.03
N LEU A 162 -0.62 5.87 8.45
CA LEU A 162 -2.04 5.92 8.78
C LEU A 162 -2.76 4.61 8.42
N PHE A 163 -2.48 4.04 7.24
CA PHE A 163 -3.00 2.74 6.84
C PHE A 163 -2.65 1.66 7.85
N VAL A 164 -1.36 1.49 8.15
CA VAL A 164 -0.91 0.46 9.10
C VAL A 164 -1.45 0.73 10.51
N HIS A 165 -1.53 2.00 10.91
CA HIS A 165 -2.13 2.37 12.19
C HIS A 165 -3.58 1.91 12.27
N THR A 166 -4.40 2.25 11.27
CA THR A 166 -5.83 1.91 11.22
C THR A 166 -6.04 0.40 11.17
N ALA A 167 -5.21 -0.31 10.39
CA ALA A 167 -5.28 -1.78 10.29
C ALA A 167 -4.98 -2.50 11.61
N LEU A 168 -4.12 -1.93 12.46
CA LEU A 168 -3.69 -2.52 13.73
C LEU A 168 -4.51 -2.05 14.94
N GLN A 169 -5.35 -1.03 14.81
CA GLN A 169 -6.09 -0.46 15.96
C GLN A 169 -6.93 -1.50 16.70
N THR A 170 -7.54 -2.42 15.97
CA THR A 170 -8.45 -3.45 16.50
C THR A 170 -7.83 -4.84 16.61
N ASP A 171 -6.57 -5.00 16.23
CA ASP A 171 -5.84 -6.25 16.43
C ASP A 171 -5.64 -6.53 17.94
N PRO A 172 -5.92 -7.75 18.46
CA PRO A 172 -5.88 -8.03 19.89
C PRO A 172 -4.51 -7.79 20.55
N GLU A 173 -3.40 -8.11 19.87
CA GLU A 173 -2.06 -7.89 20.40
C GLU A 173 -1.72 -6.40 20.38
N ALA A 174 -1.91 -5.75 19.23
CA ALA A 174 -1.62 -4.33 19.06
C ALA A 174 -2.48 -3.45 19.98
N ALA A 175 -3.78 -3.74 20.12
CA ALA A 175 -4.68 -3.03 21.02
C ALA A 175 -4.24 -3.13 22.50
N LYS A 176 -3.74 -4.30 22.92
CA LYS A 176 -3.18 -4.48 24.27
C LYS A 176 -1.95 -3.60 24.48
N TRP A 177 -1.05 -3.53 23.51
CA TRP A 177 0.14 -2.66 23.57
C TRP A 177 -0.22 -1.16 23.49
N ALA A 178 -1.28 -0.80 22.78
CA ALA A 178 -1.75 0.58 22.61
C ALA A 178 -2.56 1.11 23.80
N LYS A 179 -2.91 0.27 24.78
CA LYS A 179 -3.80 0.65 25.88
C LYS A 179 -3.32 1.90 26.62
N GLY A 180 -4.18 2.92 26.68
CA GLY A 180 -3.90 4.19 27.36
C GLY A 180 -2.97 5.13 26.59
N ARG A 181 -2.77 4.90 25.29
CA ARG A 181 -1.97 5.74 24.39
C ARG A 181 -2.77 6.13 23.16
N GLN A 182 -2.44 7.28 22.58
CA GLN A 182 -3.09 7.76 21.37
C GLN A 182 -2.03 8.12 20.33
N LEU A 183 -2.26 7.72 19.09
CA LEU A 183 -1.51 8.18 17.94
C LEU A 183 -2.48 8.89 16.99
N ARG A 184 -2.14 10.12 16.63
CA ARG A 184 -2.90 10.94 15.69
C ARG A 184 -1.97 11.41 14.57
N PHE A 185 -2.56 11.70 13.43
CA PHE A 185 -1.83 12.10 12.24
C PHE A 185 -2.34 13.45 11.72
N LEU A 186 -1.45 14.42 11.64
CA LEU A 186 -1.70 15.77 11.15
C LEU A 186 -1.06 15.92 9.77
N ALA A 187 -1.87 16.12 8.73
CA ALA A 187 -1.39 16.18 7.36
C ALA A 187 -1.70 17.49 6.67
N ASN A 188 -2.98 17.89 6.70
CA ASN A 188 -3.43 19.06 5.96
C ASN A 188 -2.92 20.33 6.65
N VAL A 189 -2.60 21.35 5.86
CA VAL A 189 -2.24 22.69 6.35
C VAL A 189 -3.46 23.46 6.85
N ASP A 190 -4.66 23.00 6.50
CA ASP A 190 -5.92 23.53 7.03
C ASP A 190 -5.93 23.49 8.57
N PRO A 191 -6.15 24.63 9.25
CA PRO A 191 -6.19 24.70 10.71
C PRO A 191 -7.27 23.80 11.34
N ILE A 192 -8.29 23.38 10.59
CA ILE A 192 -9.26 22.37 11.06
C ILE A 192 -8.56 21.05 11.39
N ASP A 193 -7.58 20.64 10.59
CA ASP A 193 -6.83 19.39 10.85
C ASP A 193 -5.98 19.52 12.11
N VAL A 194 -5.36 20.68 12.32
CA VAL A 194 -4.67 21.01 13.58
C VAL A 194 -5.63 20.90 14.76
N ALA A 195 -6.78 21.58 14.69
CA ALA A 195 -7.78 21.60 15.75
C ALA A 195 -8.26 20.19 16.11
N ARG A 196 -8.59 19.35 15.11
CA ARG A 196 -8.99 17.95 15.32
C ARG A 196 -7.90 17.13 16.00
N ASN A 197 -6.65 17.34 15.63
CA ASN A 197 -5.53 16.57 16.15
C ASN A 197 -5.11 17.01 17.57
N ILE A 198 -5.25 18.29 17.94
CA ILE A 198 -4.87 18.76 19.29
C ILE A 198 -6.02 18.72 20.31
N THR A 199 -7.28 18.71 19.86
CA THR A 199 -8.44 18.73 20.77
C THR A 199 -8.44 17.52 21.70
N GLY A 200 -8.51 17.78 23.01
CA GLY A 200 -8.47 16.74 24.05
C GLY A 200 -7.08 16.21 24.39
N LEU A 201 -6.01 16.74 23.78
CA LEU A 201 -4.62 16.43 24.15
C LEU A 201 -4.06 17.48 25.10
N TYR A 202 -3.13 17.07 25.96
CA TYR A 202 -2.40 17.95 26.87
C TYR A 202 -0.95 18.09 26.40
N PRO A 203 -0.40 19.31 26.26
CA PRO A 203 1.01 19.50 25.86
C PRO A 203 1.99 18.70 26.71
N GLU A 204 1.75 18.59 28.02
CA GLU A 204 2.61 17.88 28.98
C GLU A 204 2.68 16.36 28.79
N THR A 205 1.73 15.74 28.08
CA THR A 205 1.70 14.30 27.79
C THR A 205 1.83 13.97 26.31
N THR A 206 2.04 14.98 25.46
CA THR A 206 2.06 14.84 24.00
C THR A 206 3.49 14.87 23.45
N LEU A 207 3.82 13.90 22.60
CA LEU A 207 5.02 13.83 21.78
C LEU A 207 4.67 14.14 20.32
N VAL A 208 5.40 15.05 19.69
CA VAL A 208 5.22 15.40 18.28
C VAL A 208 6.34 14.78 17.46
N VAL A 209 5.97 14.04 16.40
CA VAL A 209 6.90 13.44 15.45
C VAL A 209 6.80 14.20 14.13
N VAL A 210 7.82 14.98 13.78
CA VAL A 210 7.85 15.74 12.53
C VAL A 210 8.48 14.90 11.42
N VAL A 211 7.70 14.52 10.42
CA VAL A 211 8.13 13.64 9.32
C VAL A 211 8.23 14.44 8.03
N SER A 212 9.45 14.74 7.59
CA SER A 212 9.71 15.40 6.32
C SER A 212 11.11 15.08 5.80
N LYS A 213 11.19 14.57 4.57
CA LYS A 213 12.48 14.25 3.91
C LYS A 213 13.38 15.47 3.85
N THR A 214 12.90 16.55 3.25
CA THR A 214 13.68 17.78 3.05
C THR A 214 13.69 18.68 4.28
N PHE A 215 12.73 18.49 5.19
CA PHE A 215 12.44 19.40 6.31
C PHE A 215 12.09 20.83 5.86
N THR A 216 11.59 20.96 4.63
CA THR A 216 11.20 22.23 4.01
C THR A 216 9.78 22.23 3.44
N THR A 217 9.07 21.10 3.50
CA THR A 217 7.68 20.97 3.02
C THR A 217 6.79 22.01 3.69
N ALA A 218 6.14 22.88 2.91
CA ALA A 218 5.48 24.07 3.43
C ALA A 218 4.41 23.74 4.47
N GLU A 219 3.54 22.78 4.16
CA GLU A 219 2.43 22.29 5.00
C GLU A 219 2.97 21.67 6.29
N THR A 220 3.87 20.69 6.19
CA THR A 220 4.48 20.01 7.34
C THR A 220 5.19 20.99 8.26
N MET A 221 5.96 21.94 7.71
CA MET A 221 6.73 22.88 8.51
C MET A 221 5.86 23.95 9.16
N LEU A 222 4.76 24.37 8.51
CA LEU A 222 3.79 25.26 9.16
C LEU A 222 3.10 24.54 10.33
N ASN A 223 2.61 23.32 10.11
CA ASN A 223 2.02 22.50 11.16
C ASN A 223 2.99 22.22 12.32
N ALA A 224 4.25 21.92 12.00
CA ALA A 224 5.29 21.73 13.02
C ALA A 224 5.51 22.99 13.85
N ARG A 225 5.58 24.18 13.22
CA ARG A 225 5.69 25.46 13.96
C ARG A 225 4.46 25.72 14.82
N THR A 226 3.26 25.42 14.33
CA THR A 226 2.01 25.56 15.08
C THR A 226 2.02 24.70 16.35
N LEU A 227 2.42 23.43 16.25
CA LEU A 227 2.51 22.53 17.40
C LEU A 227 3.68 22.87 18.33
N ARG A 228 4.79 23.38 17.79
CA ARG A 228 5.88 23.94 18.58
C ARG A 228 5.40 25.12 19.43
N GLU A 229 4.63 26.02 18.85
CA GLU A 229 4.05 27.16 19.57
C GLU A 229 3.04 26.69 20.62
N TRP A 230 2.15 25.75 20.27
CA TRP A 230 1.19 25.15 21.21
C TRP A 230 1.87 24.50 22.43
N ILE A 231 2.99 23.80 22.23
CA ILE A 231 3.81 23.23 23.32
C ILE A 231 4.51 24.34 24.11
N SER A 232 5.16 25.28 23.42
CA SER A 232 6.00 26.31 24.06
C SER A 232 5.17 27.31 24.86
N ALA A 233 3.96 27.64 24.42
CA ALA A 233 3.04 28.52 25.13
C ALA A 233 2.59 27.91 26.47
N ALA A 234 2.50 26.59 26.57
CA ALA A 234 2.06 25.90 27.79
C ALA A 234 3.23 25.51 28.72
N LEU A 235 4.39 25.12 28.17
CA LEU A 235 5.48 24.49 28.93
C LEU A 235 6.81 25.26 28.87
N GLY A 236 6.88 26.32 28.07
CA GLY A 236 8.08 27.09 27.80
C GLY A 236 8.92 26.55 26.63
N PRO A 237 9.82 27.37 26.05
CA PRO A 237 10.58 27.00 24.85
C PRO A 237 11.53 25.80 25.03
N SER A 238 12.02 25.55 26.25
CA SER A 238 12.90 24.42 26.55
C SER A 238 12.19 23.06 26.46
N ALA A 239 10.85 23.04 26.49
CA ALA A 239 10.07 21.81 26.37
C ALA A 239 10.18 21.16 24.97
N VAL A 240 10.49 21.94 23.94
CA VAL A 240 10.57 21.47 22.54
C VAL A 240 11.50 20.27 22.39
N ALA A 241 12.69 20.30 23.01
CA ALA A 241 13.67 19.22 22.90
C ALA A 241 13.20 17.88 23.50
N LYS A 242 12.22 17.90 24.44
CA LYS A 242 11.65 16.70 25.08
C LYS A 242 10.36 16.22 24.43
N HIS A 243 9.61 17.14 23.81
CA HIS A 243 8.28 16.90 23.25
C HIS A 243 8.24 16.84 21.73
N MET A 244 9.36 17.10 21.03
CA MET A 244 9.42 17.05 19.57
C MET A 244 10.60 16.21 19.11
N VAL A 245 10.35 15.33 18.15
CA VAL A 245 11.36 14.51 17.47
C VAL A 245 11.18 14.60 15.96
N ALA A 246 12.21 14.28 15.19
CA ALA A 246 12.18 14.43 13.74
C ALA A 246 12.54 13.14 13.01
N VAL A 247 11.88 12.92 11.88
CA VAL A 247 12.26 11.91 10.87
C VAL A 247 12.67 12.66 9.61
N SER A 248 13.97 12.79 9.39
CA SER A 248 14.52 13.60 8.29
C SER A 248 15.97 13.24 7.96
N THR A 249 16.41 13.58 6.75
CA THR A 249 17.83 13.56 6.36
C THR A 249 18.57 14.85 6.73
N ASN A 250 17.85 15.94 7.00
CA ASN A 250 18.44 17.28 7.16
C ASN A 250 18.66 17.67 8.64
N LEU A 251 19.72 17.14 9.24
CA LEU A 251 20.03 17.37 10.65
C LEU A 251 20.24 18.85 10.99
N THR A 252 20.79 19.64 10.06
CA THR A 252 21.02 21.08 10.28
C THR A 252 19.71 21.85 10.45
N LEU A 253 18.67 21.54 9.66
CA LEU A 253 17.37 22.19 9.83
C LEU A 253 16.61 21.68 11.06
N VAL A 254 16.81 20.41 11.44
CA VAL A 254 16.25 19.83 12.68
C VAL A 254 16.81 20.55 13.91
N GLU A 255 18.14 20.75 13.96
CA GLU A 255 18.79 21.48 15.05
C GLU A 255 18.34 22.94 15.11
N LYS A 256 18.28 23.62 13.96
CA LYS A 256 17.77 25.01 13.87
C LYS A 256 16.31 25.15 14.31
N PHE A 257 15.51 24.09 14.16
CA PHE A 257 14.13 24.07 14.63
C PHE A 257 14.03 23.92 16.16
N GLY A 258 15.10 23.49 16.82
CA GLY A 258 15.18 23.28 18.27
C GLY A 258 14.97 21.84 18.72
N ILE A 259 14.99 20.88 17.79
CA ILE A 259 14.95 19.44 18.10
C ILE A 259 16.38 18.96 18.30
N ASP A 260 16.62 18.18 19.36
CA ASP A 260 17.91 17.53 19.60
C ASP A 260 18.27 16.62 18.41
N PRO A 261 19.43 16.80 17.75
CA PRO A 261 19.88 15.92 16.66
C PRO A 261 19.94 14.44 17.06
N ASN A 262 20.14 14.13 18.34
CA ASN A 262 20.08 12.76 18.85
C ASN A 262 18.66 12.17 18.78
N ASN A 263 17.64 13.00 18.72
CA ASN A 263 16.24 12.60 18.52
C ASN A 263 15.79 12.76 17.06
N ALA A 264 16.74 12.89 16.14
CA ALA A 264 16.50 12.76 14.71
C ALA A 264 16.69 11.29 14.26
N PHE A 265 15.73 10.78 13.51
CA PHE A 265 15.76 9.44 12.93
C PHE A 265 15.91 9.57 11.42
N ALA A 266 17.08 9.19 10.93
CA ALA A 266 17.42 9.34 9.52
C ALA A 266 16.67 8.31 8.66
N PHE A 267 16.51 8.66 7.39
CA PHE A 267 16.23 7.72 6.32
C PHE A 267 16.99 8.19 5.06
N TRP A 268 16.88 7.50 3.94
CA TRP A 268 17.77 7.71 2.79
C TRP A 268 17.05 8.25 1.56
N ASP A 269 17.83 8.77 0.61
CA ASP A 269 17.35 9.34 -0.65
C ASP A 269 16.71 8.30 -1.57
N TRP A 270 17.23 7.08 -1.59
CA TRP A 270 16.70 5.90 -2.31
C TRP A 270 15.36 5.39 -1.74
N VAL A 271 14.92 5.93 -0.61
CA VAL A 271 13.55 5.75 -0.11
C VAL A 271 12.66 6.81 -0.73
N GLY A 272 11.86 6.39 -1.72
CA GLY A 272 10.75 7.20 -2.23
C GLY A 272 9.71 7.40 -1.13
N GLY A 273 9.14 8.61 -1.01
CA GLY A 273 8.20 8.93 0.08
C GLY A 273 7.00 7.98 0.13
N ARG A 274 6.52 7.55 -1.01
CA ARG A 274 5.38 6.63 -1.10
C ARG A 274 5.74 5.16 -0.73
N TYR A 275 7.03 4.82 -0.72
CA TYR A 275 7.57 3.52 -0.27
C TYR A 275 8.19 3.59 1.14
N SER A 276 7.97 4.67 1.90
CA SER A 276 8.72 4.92 3.14
C SER A 276 8.10 4.35 4.42
N VAL A 277 6.93 3.70 4.38
CA VAL A 277 6.26 3.21 5.60
C VAL A 277 7.14 2.25 6.44
N CYS A 278 8.00 1.46 5.78
CA CYS A 278 8.95 0.57 6.45
C CYS A 278 10.22 1.27 6.98
N SER A 279 10.40 2.56 6.72
CA SER A 279 11.50 3.36 7.27
C SER A 279 11.09 3.98 8.61
N ALA A 280 11.97 4.82 9.18
CA ALA A 280 11.67 5.65 10.33
C ALA A 280 10.34 6.43 10.21
N VAL A 281 9.88 6.73 8.98
CA VAL A 281 8.61 7.42 8.69
C VAL A 281 7.42 6.70 9.33
N GLY A 282 7.29 5.38 9.15
CA GLY A 282 6.22 4.60 9.76
C GLY A 282 6.66 3.90 11.03
N VAL A 283 7.87 3.34 11.05
CA VAL A 283 8.35 2.51 12.15
C VAL A 283 8.39 3.28 13.47
N LEU A 284 8.77 4.57 13.47
CA LEU A 284 8.82 5.38 14.69
C LEU A 284 7.42 5.62 15.32
N PRO A 285 6.45 6.27 14.64
CA PRO A 285 5.14 6.50 15.23
C PRO A 285 4.40 5.20 15.57
N LEU A 286 4.53 4.16 14.73
CA LEU A 286 3.91 2.86 15.00
C LEU A 286 4.54 2.15 16.21
N SER A 287 5.87 2.20 16.37
CA SER A 287 6.55 1.61 17.54
C SER A 287 6.23 2.36 18.82
N LEU A 288 6.05 3.68 18.74
CA LEU A 288 5.54 4.46 19.87
C LEU A 288 4.14 3.96 20.27
N GLN A 289 3.21 3.77 19.34
CA GLN A 289 1.84 3.34 19.67
C GLN A 289 1.75 1.86 20.09
N TYR A 290 2.33 0.95 19.31
CA TYR A 290 2.12 -0.50 19.41
C TYR A 290 3.33 -1.29 19.95
N GLY A 291 4.47 -0.62 20.14
CA GLY A 291 5.72 -1.29 20.51
C GLY A 291 6.46 -1.86 19.31
N PHE A 292 7.79 -1.92 19.41
CA PHE A 292 8.65 -2.36 18.32
C PHE A 292 8.41 -3.83 17.93
N SER A 293 8.04 -4.69 18.87
CA SER A 293 7.78 -6.11 18.61
C SER A 293 6.63 -6.34 17.61
N VAL A 294 5.56 -5.54 17.68
CA VAL A 294 4.45 -5.60 16.72
C VAL A 294 4.90 -5.10 15.35
N VAL A 295 5.65 -4.00 15.32
CA VAL A 295 6.15 -3.42 14.06
C VAL A 295 7.19 -4.33 13.39
N GLU A 296 8.00 -5.04 14.16
CA GLU A 296 8.95 -6.02 13.61
C GLU A 296 8.24 -7.15 12.87
N LYS A 297 7.06 -7.61 13.34
CA LYS A 297 6.25 -8.60 12.62
C LYS A 297 5.75 -8.05 11.28
N PHE A 298 5.33 -6.79 11.25
CA PHE A 298 4.97 -6.10 10.01
C PHE A 298 6.15 -6.04 9.02
N LEU A 299 7.34 -5.67 9.49
CA LEU A 299 8.55 -5.64 8.65
C LEU A 299 8.92 -7.04 8.14
N LYS A 300 8.78 -8.08 8.97
CA LYS A 300 9.01 -9.48 8.57
C LYS A 300 8.04 -9.93 7.47
N GLY A 301 6.75 -9.60 7.59
CA GLY A 301 5.77 -9.91 6.53
C GLY A 301 6.08 -9.19 5.21
N ALA A 302 6.49 -7.92 5.29
CA ALA A 302 6.92 -7.18 4.09
C ALA A 302 8.24 -7.72 3.49
N SER A 303 9.14 -8.26 4.32
CA SER A 303 10.35 -8.97 3.86
C SER A 303 10.00 -10.29 3.18
N SER A 304 9.02 -11.03 3.71
CA SER A 304 8.55 -12.32 3.16
C SER A 304 8.09 -12.15 1.71
N ILE A 305 7.24 -11.15 1.44
CA ILE A 305 6.76 -10.91 0.07
C ILE A 305 7.84 -10.34 -0.86
N ASP A 306 8.84 -9.62 -0.34
CA ASP A 306 10.00 -9.18 -1.14
C ASP A 306 10.82 -10.36 -1.62
N GLN A 307 11.08 -11.34 -0.75
CA GLN A 307 11.82 -12.55 -1.12
C GLN A 307 11.04 -13.39 -2.12
N HIS A 308 9.72 -13.48 -1.97
CA HIS A 308 8.85 -14.08 -2.98
C HIS A 308 8.97 -13.37 -4.32
N PHE A 309 8.84 -12.05 -4.34
CA PHE A 309 8.94 -11.24 -5.54
C PHE A 309 10.28 -11.41 -6.25
N TYR A 310 11.37 -11.48 -5.49
CA TYR A 310 12.73 -11.64 -6.01
C TYR A 310 13.00 -13.04 -6.58
N SER A 311 12.59 -14.09 -5.87
CA SER A 311 13.06 -15.46 -6.13
C SER A 311 12.06 -16.35 -6.87
N ALA A 312 10.75 -16.11 -6.73
CA ALA A 312 9.74 -17.00 -7.30
C ALA A 312 9.67 -16.91 -8.83
N PRO A 313 9.45 -18.04 -9.52
CA PRO A 313 9.20 -18.04 -10.96
C PRO A 313 7.88 -17.31 -11.27
N PHE A 314 7.75 -16.71 -12.45
CA PHE A 314 6.63 -15.81 -12.78
C PHE A 314 5.26 -16.46 -12.58
N GLU A 315 5.15 -17.76 -12.82
CA GLU A 315 3.93 -18.56 -12.68
C GLU A 315 3.43 -18.66 -11.24
N LYS A 316 4.31 -18.45 -10.26
CA LYS A 316 3.98 -18.50 -8.82
C LYS A 316 4.17 -17.14 -8.14
N ASN A 317 4.63 -16.13 -8.86
CA ASN A 317 5.02 -14.85 -8.30
C ASN A 317 3.80 -13.90 -8.24
N ILE A 318 3.19 -13.79 -7.06
CA ILE A 318 1.94 -13.05 -6.84
C ILE A 318 2.04 -11.58 -7.33
N PRO A 319 3.08 -10.80 -6.94
CA PRO A 319 3.23 -9.43 -7.45
C PRO A 319 3.39 -9.34 -8.97
N VAL A 320 4.11 -10.28 -9.60
CA VAL A 320 4.27 -10.30 -11.07
C VAL A 320 2.95 -10.61 -11.75
N LEU A 321 2.19 -11.59 -11.25
CA LEU A 321 0.87 -11.94 -11.78
C LEU A 321 -0.09 -10.74 -11.72
N LEU A 322 -0.19 -10.09 -10.56
CA LEU A 322 -1.04 -8.90 -10.40
C LEU A 322 -0.62 -7.76 -11.34
N GLY A 323 0.69 -7.52 -11.49
CA GLY A 323 1.22 -6.52 -12.41
C GLY A 323 0.90 -6.83 -13.88
N LEU A 324 1.06 -8.08 -14.31
CA LEU A 324 0.74 -8.51 -15.67
C LEU A 324 -0.76 -8.45 -15.97
N LEU A 325 -1.61 -8.80 -15.00
CA LEU A 325 -3.06 -8.71 -15.12
C LEU A 325 -3.54 -7.25 -15.18
N SER A 326 -2.92 -6.35 -14.42
CA SER A 326 -3.15 -4.91 -14.54
C SER A 326 -2.80 -4.42 -15.95
N VAL A 327 -1.62 -4.77 -16.47
CA VAL A 327 -1.22 -4.43 -17.85
C VAL A 327 -2.21 -5.01 -18.88
N TRP A 328 -2.66 -6.27 -18.70
CA TRP A 328 -3.67 -6.88 -19.56
C TRP A 328 -4.97 -6.08 -19.58
N ASN A 329 -5.50 -5.73 -18.41
CA ASN A 329 -6.75 -5.00 -18.27
C ASN A 329 -6.67 -3.58 -18.81
N VAL A 330 -5.58 -2.86 -18.52
CA VAL A 330 -5.42 -1.45 -18.92
C VAL A 330 -5.01 -1.35 -20.39
N SER A 331 -3.90 -1.96 -20.76
CA SER A 331 -3.27 -1.72 -22.07
C SER A 331 -3.89 -2.51 -23.21
N PHE A 332 -4.56 -3.64 -22.94
CA PHE A 332 -5.17 -4.48 -23.97
C PHE A 332 -6.69 -4.49 -23.92
N LEU A 333 -7.31 -4.63 -22.73
CA LEU A 333 -8.77 -4.58 -22.61
C LEU A 333 -9.33 -3.15 -22.55
N GLY A 334 -8.48 -2.14 -22.30
CA GLY A 334 -8.87 -0.74 -22.30
C GLY A 334 -9.70 -0.33 -21.08
N TYR A 335 -9.48 -0.98 -19.92
CA TYR A 335 -10.14 -0.63 -18.67
C TYR A 335 -9.28 0.39 -17.90
N PRO A 336 -9.69 1.67 -17.79
CA PRO A 336 -8.83 2.73 -17.27
C PRO A 336 -8.82 2.83 -15.74
N ALA A 337 -9.67 2.07 -15.05
CA ALA A 337 -9.86 2.19 -13.61
C ALA A 337 -9.87 0.81 -12.95
N ARG A 338 -9.43 0.76 -11.70
CA ARG A 338 -9.41 -0.43 -10.86
C ARG A 338 -9.99 -0.11 -9.48
N ALA A 339 -10.82 -1.01 -8.98
CA ALA A 339 -11.44 -0.88 -7.67
C ALA A 339 -10.74 -1.78 -6.65
N ILE A 340 -10.31 -1.23 -5.51
CA ILE A 340 -9.67 -1.95 -4.41
C ILE A 340 -10.67 -2.10 -3.27
N LEU A 341 -11.12 -3.32 -3.03
CA LEU A 341 -12.33 -3.60 -2.25
C LEU A 341 -11.98 -4.55 -1.10
N PRO A 342 -11.38 -4.05 -0.01
CA PRO A 342 -11.08 -4.87 1.15
C PRO A 342 -12.34 -5.17 1.95
N TYR A 343 -12.66 -6.44 2.15
CA TYR A 343 -13.74 -6.91 3.03
C TYR A 343 -13.24 -6.97 4.48
N SER A 344 -12.78 -5.81 4.96
CA SER A 344 -12.31 -5.58 6.32
C SER A 344 -12.29 -4.08 6.58
N GLN A 345 -13.07 -3.62 7.57
CA GLN A 345 -13.11 -2.21 7.95
C GLN A 345 -11.76 -1.71 8.47
N ALA A 346 -10.93 -2.58 9.06
CA ALA A 346 -9.59 -2.22 9.51
C ALA A 346 -8.70 -1.70 8.35
N LEU A 347 -9.01 -2.10 7.11
CA LEU A 347 -8.30 -1.68 5.90
C LEU A 347 -8.92 -0.44 5.23
N GLU A 348 -9.73 0.36 5.92
CA GLU A 348 -10.38 1.56 5.33
C GLU A 348 -9.41 2.59 4.74
N LYS A 349 -8.17 2.67 5.26
CA LYS A 349 -7.14 3.55 4.71
C LYS A 349 -6.20 2.85 3.73
N PHE A 350 -6.45 1.57 3.42
CA PHE A 350 -5.66 0.83 2.45
C PHE A 350 -5.82 1.38 1.04
N ALA A 351 -7.06 1.54 0.54
CA ALA A 351 -7.27 2.08 -0.82
C ALA A 351 -6.67 3.49 -1.00
N PRO A 352 -6.87 4.47 -0.08
CA PRO A 352 -6.16 5.75 -0.13
C PRO A 352 -4.63 5.61 -0.08
N HIS A 353 -4.11 4.68 0.72
CA HIS A 353 -2.69 4.39 0.69
C HIS A 353 -2.26 3.86 -0.66
N ILE A 354 -2.97 2.90 -1.27
CA ILE A 354 -2.62 2.37 -2.59
C ILE A 354 -2.68 3.46 -3.67
N GLN A 355 -3.71 4.30 -3.67
CA GLN A 355 -3.84 5.45 -4.58
C GLN A 355 -2.55 6.29 -4.66
N GLN A 356 -1.87 6.50 -3.52
CA GLN A 356 -0.59 7.19 -3.48
C GLN A 356 0.65 6.26 -3.56
N ALA A 357 0.69 5.23 -2.72
CA ALA A 357 1.85 4.40 -2.39
C ALA A 357 2.03 3.18 -3.26
N CYS A 358 0.95 2.59 -3.75
CA CYS A 358 1.03 1.48 -4.67
C CYS A 358 0.64 1.92 -6.07
N GLN A 359 1.69 2.32 -6.78
CA GLN A 359 2.01 1.82 -8.10
C GLN A 359 1.27 2.34 -9.34
N LEU A 360 0.12 3.04 -9.34
CA LEU A 360 -0.46 3.44 -10.64
C LEU A 360 -0.53 4.93 -10.92
N MET A 361 -1.07 5.76 -10.03
CA MET A 361 -1.29 7.17 -10.38
C MET A 361 0.01 8.01 -10.33
N GLU A 362 0.72 8.07 -9.19
CA GLU A 362 1.97 8.85 -9.08
C GLU A 362 3.19 8.12 -9.70
N SER A 363 3.23 6.79 -9.60
CA SER A 363 4.33 5.98 -10.15
C SER A 363 4.20 5.77 -11.66
N ASN A 364 3.04 5.28 -12.14
CA ASN A 364 2.84 4.84 -13.52
C ASN A 364 1.97 5.79 -14.37
N GLY A 365 1.41 6.86 -13.81
CA GLY A 365 0.70 7.91 -14.56
C GLY A 365 1.68 8.78 -15.33
N LYS A 366 2.32 8.20 -16.34
CA LYS A 366 3.47 8.75 -17.06
C LYS A 366 3.20 8.74 -18.55
N GLY A 367 3.35 9.90 -19.19
CA GLY A 367 3.22 10.02 -20.65
C GLY A 367 4.50 9.70 -21.44
N VAL A 368 5.61 9.39 -20.76
CA VAL A 368 6.92 9.17 -21.38
C VAL A 368 7.60 7.90 -20.85
N SER A 369 8.37 7.24 -21.72
CA SER A 369 9.20 6.09 -21.39
C SER A 369 10.43 6.50 -20.54
N ILE A 370 11.18 5.49 -20.06
CA ILE A 370 12.44 5.72 -19.34
C ILE A 370 13.52 6.42 -20.18
N ASP A 371 13.43 6.30 -21.51
CA ASP A 371 14.33 6.93 -22.48
C ASP A 371 13.83 8.32 -22.92
N GLY A 372 12.73 8.81 -22.32
CA GLY A 372 12.13 10.11 -22.61
C GLY A 372 11.27 10.15 -23.88
N VAL A 373 10.91 8.99 -24.44
CA VAL A 373 10.06 8.90 -25.64
C VAL A 373 8.59 8.94 -25.23
N PRO A 374 7.75 9.82 -25.82
CA PRO A 374 6.30 9.83 -25.58
C PRO A 374 5.65 8.47 -25.88
N LEU A 375 4.78 8.01 -24.99
CA LEU A 375 4.13 6.71 -25.12
C LEU A 375 2.89 6.80 -26.03
N PRO A 376 2.71 5.86 -26.98
CA PRO A 376 1.55 5.85 -27.88
C PRO A 376 0.30 5.17 -27.27
N PHE A 377 0.31 4.86 -25.98
CA PHE A 377 -0.77 4.19 -25.25
C PHE A 377 -0.90 4.76 -23.83
N GLU A 378 -2.07 4.57 -23.22
CA GLU A 378 -2.34 5.02 -21.85
C GLU A 378 -1.64 4.14 -20.82
N THR A 379 -1.18 4.77 -19.74
CA THR A 379 -0.46 4.13 -18.63
C THR A 379 -1.09 4.53 -17.30
N GLY A 380 -0.95 3.65 -16.31
CA GLY A 380 -1.51 3.86 -14.98
C GLY A 380 -3.04 3.75 -14.98
N GLU A 381 -3.58 2.89 -14.13
CA GLU A 381 -5.02 2.88 -13.87
C GLU A 381 -5.40 3.90 -12.80
N ILE A 382 -6.66 4.33 -12.85
CA ILE A 382 -7.30 5.13 -11.82
C ILE A 382 -7.73 4.18 -10.71
N ASP A 383 -6.98 4.18 -9.61
CA ASP A 383 -7.31 3.40 -8.43
C ASP A 383 -8.33 4.13 -7.56
N PHE A 384 -9.38 3.43 -7.14
CA PHE A 384 -10.31 3.90 -6.12
C PHE A 384 -10.85 2.73 -5.31
N GLY A 385 -11.51 2.99 -4.19
CA GLY A 385 -12.05 1.89 -3.39
C GLY A 385 -12.51 2.31 -2.02
N GLU A 386 -13.40 1.49 -1.47
CA GLU A 386 -13.92 1.57 -0.11
C GLU A 386 -14.05 0.13 0.43
N PRO A 387 -13.99 -0.08 1.75
CA PRO A 387 -14.22 -1.40 2.31
C PRO A 387 -15.58 -1.99 1.94
N GLY A 388 -15.61 -3.32 1.75
CA GLY A 388 -16.84 -4.08 1.72
C GLY A 388 -17.45 -4.17 3.13
N THR A 389 -18.76 -4.05 3.31
CA THR A 389 -19.82 -3.95 2.29
C THR A 389 -20.19 -2.51 1.91
N ASN A 390 -19.56 -1.48 2.50
CA ASN A 390 -19.90 -0.07 2.29
C ASN A 390 -19.88 0.32 0.79
N GLY A 391 -18.84 -0.11 0.06
CA GLY A 391 -18.73 0.13 -1.38
C GLY A 391 -19.91 -0.43 -2.19
N GLN A 392 -20.51 -1.54 -1.74
CA GLN A 392 -21.66 -2.17 -2.40
C GLN A 392 -22.89 -1.25 -2.42
N HIS A 393 -23.05 -0.47 -1.36
CA HIS A 393 -24.15 0.48 -1.20
C HIS A 393 -23.79 1.89 -1.70
N SER A 394 -22.71 2.04 -2.45
CA SER A 394 -22.25 3.32 -2.99
C SER A 394 -22.10 3.28 -4.51
N PHE A 395 -21.15 2.50 -5.03
CA PHE A 395 -20.76 2.56 -6.45
C PHE A 395 -20.82 1.21 -7.19
N TYR A 396 -21.16 0.11 -6.53
CA TYR A 396 -21.25 -1.21 -7.18
C TYR A 396 -22.32 -1.27 -8.29
N GLN A 397 -23.35 -0.42 -8.22
CA GLN A 397 -24.31 -0.26 -9.31
C GLN A 397 -23.61 0.06 -10.64
N LEU A 398 -22.60 0.94 -10.62
CA LEU A 398 -21.81 1.28 -11.81
C LEU A 398 -20.90 0.11 -12.22
N ILE A 399 -20.32 -0.60 -11.26
CA ILE A 399 -19.43 -1.74 -11.55
C ILE A 399 -20.21 -2.90 -12.20
N HIS A 400 -21.44 -3.16 -11.75
CA HIS A 400 -22.27 -4.25 -12.27
C HIS A 400 -22.97 -3.95 -13.59
N GLN A 401 -23.46 -2.72 -13.80
CA GLN A 401 -24.33 -2.39 -14.95
C GLN A 401 -23.80 -1.23 -15.82
N GLY A 402 -22.76 -0.53 -15.37
CA GLY A 402 -22.20 0.63 -16.05
C GLY A 402 -20.90 0.29 -16.76
N ARG A 403 -19.81 0.97 -16.36
CA ARG A 403 -18.48 0.76 -16.96
C ARG A 403 -17.84 -0.47 -16.32
N VAL A 404 -17.15 -1.25 -17.15
CA VAL A 404 -16.36 -2.39 -16.64
C VAL A 404 -15.17 -1.85 -15.88
N ILE A 405 -15.08 -2.23 -14.60
CA ILE A 405 -14.00 -1.85 -13.70
C ILE A 405 -13.48 -3.14 -13.05
N PRO A 406 -12.25 -3.59 -13.40
CA PRO A 406 -11.56 -4.65 -12.66
C PRO A 406 -11.51 -4.37 -11.16
N CYS A 407 -11.74 -5.41 -10.36
CA CYS A 407 -11.87 -5.30 -8.91
C CYS A 407 -10.90 -6.25 -8.20
N ASP A 408 -10.11 -5.70 -7.30
CA ASP A 408 -9.23 -6.43 -6.39
C ASP A 408 -9.95 -6.60 -5.04
N PHE A 409 -10.53 -7.79 -4.84
CA PHE A 409 -11.21 -8.15 -3.60
C PHE A 409 -10.19 -8.70 -2.59
N ILE A 410 -10.15 -8.16 -1.38
CA ILE A 410 -9.23 -8.61 -0.32
C ILE A 410 -10.05 -9.09 0.88
N GLY A 411 -9.99 -10.39 1.16
CA GLY A 411 -10.71 -11.03 2.27
C GLY A 411 -9.75 -11.50 3.36
N ILE A 412 -10.20 -11.45 4.63
CA ILE A 412 -9.45 -11.99 5.76
C ILE A 412 -10.25 -13.12 6.38
N ALA A 413 -9.63 -14.30 6.54
CA ALA A 413 -10.34 -15.50 7.02
C ALA A 413 -10.85 -15.38 8.46
N LYS A 414 -10.22 -14.55 9.30
CA LYS A 414 -10.57 -14.37 10.72
C LYS A 414 -10.70 -12.89 11.07
N SER A 415 -11.80 -12.53 11.73
CA SER A 415 -11.99 -11.19 12.29
C SER A 415 -11.01 -10.91 13.44
N GLN A 416 -10.55 -9.67 13.54
CA GLN A 416 -9.82 -9.16 14.71
C GLN A 416 -10.72 -9.05 15.96
N GLN A 417 -12.03 -8.91 15.75
CA GLN A 417 -13.07 -8.76 16.78
C GLN A 417 -14.26 -9.68 16.45
N PRO A 418 -14.15 -11.00 16.69
CA PRO A 418 -15.22 -11.93 16.36
C PRO A 418 -16.44 -11.72 17.27
N VAL A 419 -17.64 -11.67 16.67
CA VAL A 419 -18.90 -11.50 17.38
C VAL A 419 -19.85 -12.64 16.98
N TYR A 420 -20.40 -13.31 17.98
CA TYR A 420 -21.40 -14.37 17.84
C TYR A 420 -22.60 -14.03 18.71
N LEU A 421 -23.75 -13.74 18.09
CA LEU A 421 -24.99 -13.45 18.80
C LEU A 421 -25.85 -14.72 18.90
N LYS A 422 -26.38 -14.98 20.09
CA LYS A 422 -27.30 -16.11 20.30
C LYS A 422 -28.61 -15.86 19.54
N GLY A 423 -28.93 -16.72 18.58
CA GLY A 423 -30.15 -16.64 17.77
C GLY A 423 -29.90 -16.28 16.31
N GLU A 424 -28.70 -15.80 15.96
CA GLU A 424 -28.31 -15.55 14.57
C GLU A 424 -27.80 -16.83 13.89
N VAL A 425 -28.04 -16.94 12.59
CA VAL A 425 -27.68 -18.12 11.79
C VAL A 425 -26.17 -18.21 11.55
N VAL A 426 -25.52 -17.07 11.39
CA VAL A 426 -24.10 -16.95 11.07
C VAL A 426 -23.44 -15.88 11.94
N SER A 427 -22.11 -15.91 12.05
CA SER A 427 -21.38 -14.84 12.70
C SER A 427 -21.39 -13.56 11.87
N ASN A 428 -21.17 -12.40 12.49
CA ASN A 428 -21.03 -11.15 11.75
C ASN A 428 -19.91 -11.20 10.69
N HIS A 429 -18.85 -11.99 10.94
CA HIS A 429 -17.75 -12.15 10.00
C HIS A 429 -18.14 -13.04 8.81
N ASP A 430 -18.89 -14.12 9.05
CA ASP A 430 -19.38 -14.97 7.97
C ASP A 430 -20.40 -14.23 7.10
N GLU A 431 -21.24 -13.38 7.68
CA GLU A 431 -22.15 -12.51 6.93
C GLU A 431 -21.36 -11.55 6.01
N LEU A 432 -20.30 -10.92 6.52
CA LEU A 432 -19.38 -10.12 5.72
C LEU A 432 -18.74 -10.94 4.59
N MET A 433 -18.24 -12.14 4.90
CA MET A 433 -17.55 -12.99 3.92
C MET A 433 -18.50 -13.62 2.90
N SER A 434 -19.78 -13.83 3.22
CA SER A 434 -20.78 -14.26 2.24
C SER A 434 -20.83 -13.32 1.04
N ASN A 435 -20.74 -12.01 1.31
CA ASN A 435 -20.69 -10.97 0.31
C ASN A 435 -19.35 -10.96 -0.46
N PHE A 436 -18.23 -11.22 0.23
CA PHE A 436 -16.91 -11.34 -0.41
C PHE A 436 -16.89 -12.42 -1.48
N PHE A 437 -17.52 -13.57 -1.23
CA PHE A 437 -17.60 -14.66 -2.22
C PHE A 437 -18.66 -14.41 -3.29
N ALA A 438 -19.82 -13.84 -2.92
CA ALA A 438 -20.92 -13.62 -3.86
C ALA A 438 -20.61 -12.56 -4.92
N GLN A 439 -19.89 -11.48 -4.57
CA GLN A 439 -19.68 -10.34 -5.47
C GLN A 439 -18.80 -10.66 -6.69
N PRO A 440 -17.64 -11.33 -6.55
CA PRO A 440 -16.85 -11.77 -7.70
C PRO A 440 -17.64 -12.70 -8.65
N ASP A 441 -18.45 -13.61 -8.10
CA ASP A 441 -19.30 -14.50 -8.91
C ASP A 441 -20.40 -13.74 -9.64
N ALA A 442 -21.07 -12.80 -8.96
CA ALA A 442 -22.08 -11.96 -9.58
C ALA A 442 -21.50 -11.14 -10.75
N LEU A 443 -20.29 -10.59 -10.60
CA LEU A 443 -19.58 -9.89 -11.68
C LEU A 443 -19.16 -10.81 -12.82
N ALA A 444 -18.77 -12.06 -12.52
CA ALA A 444 -18.27 -12.99 -13.53
C ALA A 444 -19.38 -13.66 -14.36
N TYR A 445 -20.46 -14.10 -13.71
CA TYR A 445 -21.55 -14.80 -14.37
C TYR A 445 -22.59 -13.84 -14.96
N GLY A 446 -22.87 -12.75 -14.25
CA GLY A 446 -24.02 -11.88 -14.52
C GLY A 446 -25.35 -12.64 -14.39
N LYS A 447 -26.43 -12.03 -14.87
CA LYS A 447 -27.75 -12.68 -14.97
C LYS A 447 -28.29 -12.50 -16.38
N VAL A 448 -28.52 -13.61 -17.08
CA VAL A 448 -29.13 -13.60 -18.41
C VAL A 448 -30.65 -13.52 -18.28
N THR A 449 -31.26 -12.61 -19.03
CA THR A 449 -32.70 -12.64 -19.28
C THR A 449 -32.95 -13.77 -20.28
N PHE A 450 -33.49 -14.90 -19.82
CA PHE A 450 -34.14 -15.83 -20.73
C PHE A 450 -35.40 -15.14 -21.25
N ILE A 451 -35.31 -14.51 -22.42
CA ILE A 451 -36.50 -14.23 -23.21
C ILE A 451 -36.98 -15.60 -23.65
N LEU A 452 -38.03 -16.13 -23.00
CA LEU A 452 -38.87 -17.13 -23.63
C LEU A 452 -39.35 -16.48 -24.93
N SER A 453 -38.75 -16.85 -26.05
CA SER A 453 -39.42 -16.73 -27.33
C SER A 453 -40.71 -17.52 -27.16
N LEU A 454 -41.84 -16.80 -27.02
CA LEU A 454 -43.13 -17.40 -27.25
C LEU A 454 -43.05 -18.04 -28.65
N LEU A 455 -42.90 -19.36 -28.67
CA LEU A 455 -43.33 -20.19 -29.78
C LEU A 455 -44.83 -19.93 -29.91
N ILE A 456 -45.16 -18.90 -30.67
CA ILE A 456 -46.49 -18.75 -31.25
C ILE A 456 -46.64 -19.95 -32.17
N PHE A 457 -47.26 -21.01 -31.65
CA PHE A 457 -47.82 -22.07 -32.47
C PHE A 457 -48.82 -21.42 -33.43
N PRO A 458 -48.70 -21.61 -34.75
CA PRO A 458 -49.79 -21.30 -35.65
C PRO A 458 -50.85 -22.41 -35.48
N GLY A 459 -51.84 -22.17 -34.62
CA GLY A 459 -53.14 -22.85 -34.70
C GLY A 459 -53.99 -22.06 -35.70
N VAL A 460 -54.12 -22.53 -36.94
CA VAL A 460 -55.13 -23.50 -37.41
C VAL A 460 -56.53 -22.91 -37.28
N ASP A 461 -57.13 -22.66 -38.46
CA ASP A 461 -58.50 -22.19 -38.71
C ASP A 461 -59.60 -22.96 -37.97
#